data_AF-A0A3M1CQ59-F1
#
_entry.id   AF-A0A3M1CQ59-F1
#
_cell.length_a   1.000
_cell.length_b   1.000
_cell.length_c   1.000
_cell.angle_alpha   90.00
_cell.angle_beta   90.00
_cell.angle_gamma   90.00
#
_symmetry.space_group_name_H-M   'P 1'
#
loop_
_entity.id
_entity.type
_entity.pdbx_description
1 polymer ?
#
loop_
_entity_poly.entity_id
_entity_poly.type
_entity_poly.pdbx_seq_one_letter_code
_entity_poly.pdbx_strand_id
1 'polypeptide(L)' 'MIVVGTAGHIDHGKSSIVRRLTGTDPDRLPEERARGMTIDLGFAFYHTTGGEDVAFVDVPGHERFVRNMIA' A
#
# COMPACT_ATOMS: atom_id res chain seq x y z
N MET A 1 -5.34 -11.22 -13.71
CA MET A 1 -4.89 -10.16 -12.79
C MET A 1 -5.37 -10.49 -11.39
N ILE A 2 -4.45 -10.59 -10.44
CA ILE A 2 -4.73 -10.85 -9.02
C ILE A 2 -4.63 -9.52 -8.28
N VAL A 3 -5.56 -9.25 -7.35
CA VAL A 3 -5.52 -8.05 -6.50
C VAL A 3 -5.25 -8.47 -5.06
N VAL A 4 -4.27 -7.85 -4.43
CA VAL A 4 -3.85 -8.10 -3.05
C VAL A 4 -3.94 -6.82 -2.25
N GLY A 5 -4.81 -6.78 -1.24
CA GLY A 5 -4.89 -5.66 -0.29
C GLY A 5 -4.01 -5.90 0.94
N THR A 6 -3.21 -4.91 1.35
CA THR A 6 -2.43 -4.96 2.60
C THR A 6 -3.15 -4.23 3.72
N ALA A 7 -3.72 -4.98 4.67
CA ALA A 7 -4.40 -4.43 5.85
C ALA A 7 -3.64 -4.75 7.15
N GLY A 8 -3.81 -3.90 8.17
CA GLY A 8 -3.13 -4.04 9.47
C GLY A 8 -2.90 -2.70 10.17
N HIS A 9 -2.50 -2.76 11.45
CA HIS A 9 -2.27 -1.58 12.30
C HIS A 9 -1.20 -0.63 11.71
N ILE A 10 -1.22 0.63 12.14
CA ILE A 10 -0.17 1.61 11.79
C ILE A 10 1.23 1.09 12.17
N ASP A 11 2.25 1.44 11.38
CA ASP A 11 3.66 1.08 11.58
C ASP A 11 4.02 -0.41 11.58
N HIS A 12 3.09 -1.28 11.18
CA HIS A 12 3.36 -2.72 11.01
C HIS A 12 3.95 -3.11 9.64
N GLY A 13 4.54 -2.14 8.92
CA GLY A 13 5.34 -2.42 7.72
C GLY A 13 4.57 -2.76 6.43
N LYS A 14 3.28 -2.42 6.33
CA LYS A 14 2.45 -2.66 5.12
C LYS A 14 3.06 -2.03 3.86
N SER A 15 3.33 -0.73 3.90
CA SER A 15 3.94 0.01 2.79
C SER A 15 5.35 -0.49 2.48
N SER A 16 6.10 -0.90 3.51
CA SER A 16 7.43 -1.50 3.37
C SER A 16 7.40 -2.82 2.61
N ILE A 17 6.45 -3.72 2.88
CA ILE A 17 6.35 -5.00 2.16
C ILE A 17 5.91 -4.76 0.71
N VAL A 18 4.96 -3.85 0.46
CA VAL A 18 4.54 -3.48 -0.91
C VAL A 18 5.73 -2.93 -1.70
N ARG A 19 6.50 -2.00 -1.12
CA ARG A 19 7.70 -1.44 -1.75
C ARG A 19 8.76 -2.50 -2.01
N ARG A 20 8.95 -3.44 -1.10
CA ARG A 20 9.95 -4.51 -1.27
C ARG A 20 9.57 -5.49 -2.38
N LEU A 21 8.28 -5.79 -2.53
CA LEU A 21 7.77 -6.72 -3.54
C LEU A 21 7.70 -6.09 -4.93
N THR A 22 7.28 -4.83 -5.02
CA THR A 22 6.95 -4.17 -6.30
C THR A 22 8.02 -3.18 -6.77
N GLY A 23 8.93 -2.77 -5.89
CA GLY A 23 9.84 -1.64 -6.14
C GLY A 23 9.18 -0.26 -6.14
N THR A 24 7.85 -0.20 -5.94
CA THR A 24 7.06 1.04 -5.98
C THR A 24 6.72 1.47 -4.56
N ASP A 25 6.97 2.73 -4.23
CA ASP A 25 6.56 3.33 -2.96
C ASP A 25 5.06 3.69 -3.01
N PRO A 26 4.18 3.04 -2.22
CA PRO A 26 2.75 3.33 -2.26
C PRO A 26 2.40 4.69 -1.64
N ASP A 27 3.27 5.24 -0.76
CA ASP A 27 3.08 6.55 -0.12
C ASP A 27 3.51 7.68 -1.09
N ARG A 28 2.54 8.18 -1.85
CA ARG A 28 2.74 9.16 -2.92
C ARG A 28 2.58 10.61 -2.47
N LEU A 29 1.85 10.86 -1.39
CA LEU A 29 1.60 12.21 -0.92
C LEU A 29 2.83 12.74 -0.14
N PRO A 30 3.21 14.02 -0.32
CA PRO A 30 4.26 14.64 0.49
C PRO A 30 3.99 14.54 1.99
N GLU A 31 2.72 14.60 2.40
CA GLU A 31 2.30 14.48 3.79
C GLU A 31 2.52 13.08 4.36
N GLU A 32 2.27 12.02 3.57
CA GLU A 32 2.52 10.62 3.98
C GLU A 32 4.00 10.42 4.28
N ARG A 33 4.87 10.92 3.40
CA ARG A 33 6.34 10.85 3.58
C ARG A 33 6.83 11.69 4.74
N ALA A 34 6.26 12.87 4.94
CA ALA A 34 6.63 13.75 6.05
C ALA A 34 6.22 13.18 7.42
N ARG A 35 5.11 12.43 7.47
CA ARG A 35 4.58 11.83 8.70
C ARG A 35 4.97 10.37 8.91
N GLY A 36 5.51 9.70 7.88
CA GLY A 36 5.85 8.28 7.92
C GLY A 36 4.62 7.37 8.03
N MET A 37 3.48 7.75 7.44
CA MET A 37 2.25 6.99 7.52
C MET A 37 1.37 7.12 6.27
N THR A 38 0.68 6.05 5.90
CA THR A 38 -0.29 6.02 4.80
C THR A 38 -1.59 6.73 5.19
N ILE A 39 -2.03 7.67 4.36
CA ILE A 39 -3.21 8.51 4.57
C ILE A 39 -4.33 8.11 3.61
N ASP A 40 -3.98 7.79 2.36
CA ASP A 40 -4.91 7.39 1.30
C ASP A 40 -4.52 6.01 0.74
N LEU A 41 -5.34 5.47 -0.15
CA LEU A 41 -5.04 4.22 -0.84
C LEU A 41 -3.79 4.36 -1.72
N GLY A 42 -2.81 3.49 -1.49
CA GLY A 42 -1.62 3.35 -2.31
C GLY A 42 -1.77 2.21 -3.32
N PHE A 43 -1.23 2.38 -4.52
CA PHE A 43 -1.30 1.36 -5.57
C PHE A 43 0.09 1.03 -6.09
N ALA A 44 0.36 -0.27 -6.23
CA ALA A 44 1.59 -0.76 -6.83
C ALA A 44 1.33 -2.00 -7.68
N PHE A 45 2.15 -2.23 -8.69
CA PHE A 45 1.98 -3.32 -9.64
C PHE A 45 3.24 -4.17 -9.69
N TYR A 46 3.05 -5.47 -9.86
CA TYR A 46 4.14 -6.43 -10.01
C TYR A 46 3.81 -7.44 -11.10
N HIS A 47 4.70 -7.57 -12.07
CA HIS A 47 4.63 -8.60 -13.10
C HIS A 47 5.50 -9.77 -12.63
N THR A 48 4.90 -10.94 -12.43
CA THR A 48 5.62 -12.12 -11.95
C THR A 48 6.50 -12.69 -13.05
N THR A 49 7.47 -13.53 -12.66
CA THR A 49 8.26 -14.33 -13.62
C THR A 49 7.44 -15.41 -14.32
N GLY A 50 6.25 -15.75 -13.80
CA GLY A 50 5.31 -16.69 -14.41
C GLY A 50 4.40 -16.05 -15.47
N GLY A 51 4.47 -14.73 -15.65
CA GLY A 51 3.66 -13.97 -16.61
C GLY A 51 2.32 -13.49 -16.05
N GLU A 52 2.10 -13.56 -14.73
CA GLU A 52 0.89 -13.04 -14.10
C GLU A 52 1.04 -11.59 -13.65
N ASP A 53 -0.04 -10.81 -13.77
CA ASP A 53 -0.11 -9.46 -13.21
C ASP A 53 -0.73 -9.47 -11.81
N VAL A 54 -0.03 -8.86 -10.85
CA VAL A 54 -0.48 -8.64 -9.48
C VAL A 54 -0.59 -7.14 -9.21
N ALA A 55 -1.75 -6.70 -8.75
CA ALA A 55 -1.99 -5.35 -8.24
C ALA A 55 -2.02 -5.38 -6.70
N PHE A 56 -1.22 -4.54 -6.07
CA PHE A 56 -1.21 -4.31 -4.63
C PHE A 56 -1.98 -3.04 -4.31
N VAL A 57 -2.87 -3.12 -3.31
CA VAL A 57 -3.60 -1.99 -2.75
C VAL A 57 -3.19 -1.83 -1.29
N ASP A 58 -2.41 -0.79 -0.99
CA ASP A 58 -2.00 -0.46 0.36
C ASP A 58 -3.04 0.41 1.06
N VAL A 59 -3.59 -0.09 2.17
CA VAL A 59 -4.66 0.59 2.89
C VAL A 59 -4.16 1.25 4.18
N PRO A 60 -4.70 2.44 4.57
CA PRO A 60 -4.32 3.12 5.79
C PRO A 60 -4.53 2.28 7.04
N GLY A 61 -3.53 2.20 7.92
CA GLY A 61 -3.61 1.44 9.18
C GLY A 61 -4.05 2.24 10.40
N HIS A 62 -4.08 3.57 10.30
CA HIS A 62 -4.44 4.45 11.42
C HIS A 62 -5.96 4.63 11.48
N GLU A 63 -6.53 4.50 12.69
CA GLU A 63 -7.97 4.68 12.95
C GLU A 63 -8.60 5.95 12.34
N ARG A 64 -7.85 7.06 12.26
CA ARG A 64 -8.33 8.34 11.73
C ARG A 64 -8.57 8.29 10.21
N PHE A 65 -7.91 7.37 9.53
CA PHE A 65 -7.94 7.20 8.07
C PHE A 65 -8.60 5.90 7.63
N VAL A 66 -9.18 5.12 8.57
CA VAL A 66 -9.94 3.89 8.24
C VAL A 66 -11.12 4.18 7.31
N ARG A 67 -11.70 5.39 7.31
CA ARG A 67 -12.75 5.75 6.35
C ARG A 67 -12.26 5.71 4.90
N ASN A 68 -10.98 6.00 4.66
CA ASN A 68 -10.39 5.96 3.33
C ASN A 68 -10.13 4.50 2.87
N MET A 69 -10.19 3.53 3.78
CA MET A 69 -10.07 2.10 3.46
C MET A 69 -11.32 1.51 2.80
N ILE A 70 -12.50 2.13 2.99
CA ILE A 70 -13.81 1.64 2.49
C ILE A 70 -14.27 2.44 1.25
N ALA A 71 -13.31 3.04 0.52
CA ALA A 71 -13.60 3.78 -0.71
C ALA A 71 -13.87 2.85 -1.90
#